data_AF-A0A7C2JSZ7-F1
#
_entry.id   AF-A0A7C2JSZ7-F1
#
_cell.length_a   1.000
_cell.length_b   1.000
_cell.length_c   1.000
_cell.angle_alpha   90.00
_cell.angle_beta   90.00
_cell.angle_gamma   90.00
#
_symmetry.space_group_name_H-M   'P 1'
#
loop_
_entity.id
_entity.type
_entity.pdbx_description
1 polymer ?
#
loop_
_entity_poly.entity_id
_entity_poly.type
_entity_poly.pdbx_seq_one_letter_code
_entity_poly.pdbx_strand_id
1 'polypeptide(L)'
;MSETTDGPTADPASPRGPVGGILRSLAHMLATAVGIAQTRLELLTTELQEEVHRVAEIMVWTAVALLAAGVGLFLLALLVIFVFWDTHRIIASIAVTAAFFLIAIVAALVLRAKVRGKPPMLDATLAELKKDRETLLRGH
;
A
#
# COMPACT_ATOMS: atom_id res chain seq x y z
N MET A 1 -1.14 -49.42 73.40
CA MET A 1 -0.95 -50.63 72.57
C MET A 1 -2.32 -50.90 71.95
N SER A 2 -2.60 -50.65 70.68
CA SER A 2 -1.75 -50.41 69.52
C SER A 2 -2.52 -49.69 68.42
N GLU A 3 -1.79 -48.88 67.66
CA GLU A 3 -1.88 -48.67 66.20
C GLU A 3 -3.19 -48.23 65.54
N THR A 4 -3.18 -46.95 65.14
CA THR A 4 -3.15 -46.48 63.75
C THR A 4 -3.58 -47.50 62.67
N THR A 5 -4.73 -47.27 62.06
CA THR A 5 -4.91 -47.57 60.63
C THR A 5 -5.36 -46.30 59.94
N ASP A 6 -4.35 -45.62 59.43
CA ASP A 6 -4.40 -44.58 58.41
C ASP A 6 -5.18 -45.12 57.20
N GLY A 7 -6.37 -44.56 56.96
CA GLY A 7 -7.15 -44.83 55.76
C GLY A 7 -6.53 -44.02 54.62
N PRO A 8 -6.13 -44.64 53.50
CA PRO A 8 -5.53 -43.93 52.37
C PRO A 8 -6.37 -42.74 51.93
N THR A 9 -5.80 -41.54 52.05
CA THR A 9 -6.27 -40.34 51.36
C THR A 9 -6.03 -40.55 49.86
N ALA A 10 -7.01 -41.18 49.20
CA ALA A 10 -7.07 -41.19 47.76
C ALA A 10 -7.39 -39.77 47.28
N ASP A 11 -6.35 -38.97 47.08
CA ASP A 11 -6.41 -37.75 46.29
C ASP A 11 -6.79 -38.14 44.85
N PRO A 12 -7.95 -37.72 44.31
CA PRO A 12 -8.30 -38.01 42.94
C PRO A 12 -7.39 -37.18 42.03
N ALA A 13 -6.27 -37.77 41.62
CA ALA A 13 -5.44 -37.31 40.52
C ALA A 13 -6.33 -37.07 39.29
N SER A 14 -6.71 -35.81 39.07
CA SER A 14 -7.56 -35.41 37.96
C SER A 14 -6.83 -35.63 36.64
N PRO A 15 -7.30 -36.52 35.75
CA PRO A 15 -6.64 -36.80 34.49
C PRO A 15 -6.93 -35.67 33.51
N ARG A 16 -6.10 -34.63 33.50
CA ARG A 16 -6.07 -33.66 32.39
C ARG A 16 -5.38 -34.34 31.20
N GLY A 17 -6.18 -34.84 30.27
CA GLY A 17 -5.69 -35.56 29.10
C GLY A 17 -4.71 -34.70 28.26
N PRO A 18 -3.64 -35.30 27.69
CA PRO A 18 -2.64 -34.61 26.87
C PRO A 18 -3.24 -33.72 25.77
N VAL A 19 -4.36 -34.18 25.18
CA VAL A 19 -5.11 -33.51 24.12
C VAL A 19 -5.65 -32.13 24.51
N GLY A 20 -6.00 -31.93 25.79
CA GLY A 20 -6.48 -30.64 26.30
C GLY A 20 -5.36 -29.60 26.47
N GLY A 21 -4.12 -30.04 26.71
CA GLY A 21 -2.96 -29.16 26.80
C GLY A 21 -2.56 -28.58 25.45
N ILE A 22 -2.58 -29.39 24.40
CA ILE A 22 -2.25 -28.99 23.01
C ILE A 22 -3.26 -27.97 22.48
N LEU A 23 -4.56 -28.21 22.68
CA LEU A 23 -5.63 -27.27 22.32
C LEU A 23 -5.48 -25.92 23.04
N ARG A 24 -5.08 -25.95 24.32
CA ARG A 24 -4.84 -24.72 25.08
C ARG A 24 -3.61 -23.95 24.60
N SER A 25 -2.54 -24.64 24.22
CA SER A 25 -1.35 -24.02 23.62
C SER A 25 -1.68 -23.38 22.27
N LEU A 26 -2.47 -24.07 21.43
CA LEU A 26 -2.93 -23.53 20.15
C LEU A 26 -3.81 -22.29 20.33
N ALA A 27 -4.75 -22.34 21.29
CA ALA A 27 -5.58 -21.18 21.63
C ALA A 27 -4.74 -19.99 22.10
N HIS A 28 -3.67 -20.25 22.85
CA HIS A 28 -2.76 -19.20 23.31
C HIS A 28 -1.95 -18.60 22.16
N MET A 29 -1.42 -19.44 21.25
CA MET A 29 -0.71 -18.99 20.06
C MET A 29 -1.61 -18.16 19.13
N LEU A 30 -2.88 -18.56 18.94
CA LEU A 30 -3.85 -17.78 18.17
C LEU A 30 -4.16 -16.44 18.84
N ALA A 31 -4.32 -16.41 20.16
CA ALA A 31 -4.53 -15.17 20.90
C ALA A 31 -3.31 -14.23 20.78
N THR A 32 -2.09 -14.76 20.84
CA THR A 32 -0.86 -13.98 20.63
C THR A 32 -0.75 -13.49 19.19
N ALA A 33 -1.07 -14.33 18.19
CA ALA A 33 -1.05 -13.95 16.79
C ALA A 33 -2.07 -12.85 16.47
N VAL A 34 -3.29 -12.95 17.01
CA VAL A 34 -4.31 -11.90 16.89
C VAL A 34 -3.86 -10.61 17.55
N GLY A 35 -3.26 -10.68 18.75
CA GLY A 35 -2.69 -9.50 19.41
C GLY A 35 -1.60 -8.82 18.57
N ILE A 36 -0.66 -9.58 18.01
CA ILE A 36 0.40 -9.05 17.13
C ILE A 36 -0.19 -8.43 15.85
N ALA A 37 -1.18 -9.08 15.24
CA ALA A 37 -1.86 -8.58 14.06
C ALA A 37 -2.58 -7.26 14.35
N GLN A 38 -3.25 -7.16 15.50
CA GLN A 38 -3.94 -5.93 15.93
C GLN A 38 -2.96 -4.77 16.07
N THR A 39 -1.83 -4.95 16.75
CA THR A 39 -0.81 -3.90 16.91
C THR A 39 -0.18 -3.48 15.57
N ARG A 40 0.09 -4.44 14.68
CA ARG A 40 0.60 -4.13 13.34
C ARG A 40 -0.43 -3.43 12.46
N LEU A 41 -1.71 -3.81 12.55
CA LEU A 41 -2.79 -3.13 11.84
C LEU A 41 -2.98 -1.70 12.34
N GLU A 42 -2.82 -1.46 13.63
CA GLU A 42 -2.90 -0.11 14.24
C GLU A 42 -1.73 0.78 13.76
N LEU A 43 -0.51 0.23 13.73
CA LEU A 43 0.65 0.89 13.15
C LEU A 43 0.51 1.09 11.63
N LEU A 44 0.14 0.06 10.87
CA LEU A 44 -0.09 0.12 9.42
C LEU A 44 -1.16 1.14 9.06
N THR A 45 -2.26 1.20 9.81
CA THR A 45 -3.35 2.16 9.55
C THR A 45 -2.86 3.58 9.77
N THR A 46 -2.08 3.80 10.83
CA THR A 46 -1.51 5.11 11.15
C THR A 46 -0.45 5.53 10.13
N GLU A 47 0.46 4.62 9.76
CA GLU A 47 1.48 4.84 8.72
C GLU A 47 0.86 5.05 7.34
N LEU A 48 -0.17 4.28 6.97
CA LEU A 48 -0.94 4.48 5.73
C LEU A 48 -1.62 5.85 5.72
N GLN A 49 -2.23 6.28 6.83
CA GLN A 49 -2.84 7.60 6.90
C GLN A 49 -1.79 8.71 6.67
N GLU A 50 -0.61 8.58 7.26
CA GLU A 50 0.46 9.55 7.08
C GLU A 50 1.01 9.54 5.64
N GLU A 51 1.21 8.36 5.05
CA GLU A 51 1.72 8.23 3.69
C GLU A 51 0.68 8.66 2.65
N VAL A 52 -0.61 8.32 2.83
CA VAL A 52 -1.70 8.82 1.97
C VAL A 52 -1.80 10.34 2.06
N HIS A 53 -1.70 10.93 3.26
CA HIS A 53 -1.72 12.38 3.41
C HIS A 53 -0.55 13.05 2.69
N ARG A 54 0.68 12.54 2.88
CA ARG A 54 1.88 13.04 2.20
C ARG A 54 1.78 12.87 0.68
N VAL A 55 1.34 11.72 0.20
CA VAL A 55 1.15 11.46 -1.23
C VAL A 55 0.06 12.36 -1.81
N ALA A 56 -1.04 12.58 -1.09
CA ALA A 56 -2.10 13.48 -1.51
C ALA A 56 -1.60 14.94 -1.59
N GLU A 57 -0.84 15.40 -0.60
CA GLU A 57 -0.22 16.74 -0.63
C GLU A 57 0.72 16.91 -1.83
N ILE A 58 1.63 15.95 -2.04
CA ILE A 58 2.53 15.94 -3.20
C ILE A 58 1.73 15.91 -4.51
N MET A 59 0.65 15.13 -4.58
CA MET A 59 -0.20 15.02 -5.76
C MET A 59 -0.91 16.35 -6.07
N VAL A 60 -1.42 17.05 -5.05
CA VAL A 60 -2.03 18.38 -5.21
C VAL A 60 -0.99 19.38 -5.72
N TRP A 61 0.18 19.47 -5.09
CA TRP A 61 1.23 20.38 -5.54
C TRP A 61 1.76 20.05 -6.93
N THR A 62 1.87 18.76 -7.25
CA THR A 62 2.23 18.30 -8.61
C THR A 62 1.18 18.73 -9.62
N ALA A 63 -0.12 18.58 -9.30
CA ALA A 63 -1.20 19.02 -10.17
C ALA A 63 -1.18 20.55 -10.37
N VAL A 64 -0.99 21.32 -9.30
CA VAL A 64 -0.86 22.78 -9.36
C VAL A 64 0.34 23.18 -10.24
N ALA A 65 1.50 22.56 -10.05
CA ALA A 65 2.70 22.83 -10.83
C ALA A 65 2.50 22.50 -12.33
N LEU A 66 1.88 21.36 -12.64
CA LEU A 66 1.57 20.95 -14.01
C LEU A 66 0.58 21.90 -14.69
N LEU A 67 -0.47 22.32 -13.96
CA LEU A 67 -1.44 23.30 -14.47
C LEU A 67 -0.79 24.66 -14.72
N ALA A 68 0.00 25.17 -13.76
CA ALA A 68 0.72 26.43 -13.90
C ALA A 68 1.71 26.38 -15.08
N ALA A 69 2.44 25.28 -15.24
CA ALA A 69 3.33 25.08 -16.38
C ALA A 69 2.55 25.04 -17.71
N GLY A 70 1.40 24.37 -17.76
CA GLY A 70 0.54 24.33 -18.95
C GLY A 70 0.02 25.71 -19.35
N VAL A 71 -0.46 26.49 -18.37
CA VAL A 71 -0.89 27.89 -18.59
C VAL A 71 0.28 28.75 -19.05
N GLY A 72 1.44 28.66 -18.40
CA GLY A 72 2.64 29.41 -18.79
C GLY A 72 3.09 29.08 -20.21
N LEU A 73 3.09 27.80 -20.58
CA LEU A 73 3.43 27.37 -21.94
C LEU A 73 2.43 27.90 -22.96
N PHE A 74 1.13 27.88 -22.65
CA PHE A 74 0.08 28.45 -23.49
C PHE A 74 0.25 29.96 -23.70
N LEU A 75 0.53 30.71 -22.63
CA LEU A 75 0.83 32.15 -22.74
C LEU A 75 2.09 32.42 -23.56
N LEU A 76 3.13 31.59 -23.41
CA LEU A 76 4.34 31.66 -24.23
C LEU A 76 4.05 31.40 -25.71
N ALA A 77 3.21 30.41 -26.01
CA ALA A 77 2.72 30.15 -27.38
C ALA A 77 2.04 31.38 -27.97
N LEU A 78 1.10 31.98 -27.23
CA LEU A 78 0.43 33.21 -27.67
C LEU A 78 1.43 34.34 -27.88
N LEU A 79 2.38 34.53 -26.97
CA LEU A 79 3.43 35.54 -27.11
C LEU A 79 4.24 35.34 -28.40
N VAL A 80 4.66 34.11 -28.69
CA VAL A 80 5.36 33.78 -29.95
C VAL A 80 4.48 34.08 -31.16
N ILE A 81 3.21 33.69 -31.13
CA ILE A 81 2.26 33.96 -32.21
C ILE A 81 2.13 35.47 -32.44
N PHE A 82 1.92 36.26 -31.38
CA PHE A 82 1.78 37.71 -31.44
C PHE A 82 3.05 38.40 -31.96
N VAL A 83 4.23 38.00 -31.49
CA VAL A 83 5.51 38.59 -31.92
C VAL A 83 5.77 38.33 -33.41
N PHE A 84 5.45 37.14 -33.92
CA PHE A 84 5.70 36.76 -35.32
C PHE A 84 4.49 36.96 -36.25
N TRP A 85 3.43 37.60 -35.75
CA TRP A 85 2.13 37.70 -36.42
C TRP A 85 2.13 38.51 -37.71
N ASP A 86 3.00 39.52 -37.87
CA ASP A 86 2.96 40.36 -39.08
C ASP A 86 3.72 39.77 -40.27
N THR A 87 4.66 38.86 -40.05
CA THR A 87 5.57 38.40 -41.12
C THR A 87 5.48 36.90 -41.40
N HIS A 88 5.18 36.07 -40.39
CA HIS A 88 5.31 34.60 -40.52
C HIS A 88 4.24 33.81 -39.73
N ARG A 89 2.99 34.30 -39.70
CA ARG A 89 1.87 33.70 -38.92
C ARG A 89 1.80 32.18 -38.98
N ILE A 90 1.84 31.62 -40.19
CA ILE A 90 1.64 30.18 -40.41
C ILE A 90 2.84 29.39 -39.87
N ILE A 91 4.07 29.83 -40.13
CA ILE A 91 5.28 29.15 -39.66
C ILE A 91 5.38 29.22 -38.12
N ALA A 92 5.07 30.37 -37.52
CA ALA A 92 5.04 30.52 -36.07
C ALA A 92 4.01 29.60 -35.42
N SER A 93 2.79 29.53 -35.98
CA SER A 93 1.72 28.64 -35.52
C SER A 93 2.12 27.16 -35.63
N ILE A 94 2.73 26.75 -36.74
CA ILE A 94 3.20 25.37 -36.95
C ILE A 94 4.34 25.04 -35.99
N ALA A 95 5.31 25.94 -35.79
CA ALA A 95 6.43 25.73 -34.88
C ALA A 95 5.98 25.58 -33.43
N VAL A 96 5.06 26.44 -32.98
CA VAL A 96 4.45 26.35 -31.64
C VAL A 96 3.67 25.06 -31.50
N THR A 97 2.85 24.69 -32.49
CA THR A 97 2.08 23.45 -32.46
C THR A 97 3.00 22.23 -32.38
N ALA A 98 4.03 22.18 -33.21
CA ALA A 98 5.02 21.10 -33.23
C ALA A 98 5.76 20.99 -31.89
N ALA A 99 6.14 22.12 -31.28
CA ALA A 99 6.78 22.15 -29.97
C ALA A 99 5.88 21.55 -28.88
N PHE A 100 4.59 21.93 -28.84
CA PHE A 100 3.64 21.38 -27.87
C PHE A 100 3.41 19.88 -28.08
N PHE A 101 3.29 19.43 -29.33
CA PHE A 101 3.18 18.00 -29.64
C PHE A 101 4.41 17.22 -29.17
N LEU A 102 5.61 17.75 -29.39
CA LEU A 102 6.85 17.13 -28.92
C LEU A 102 6.87 17.02 -27.39
N ILE A 103 6.52 18.10 -26.68
CA ILE A 103 6.42 18.10 -25.21
C ILE A 103 5.41 17.06 -24.73
N ALA A 104 4.25 16.98 -25.38
CA ALA A 104 3.21 16.00 -25.03
C ALA A 104 3.69 14.55 -25.23
N ILE A 105 4.40 14.24 -26.31
CA ILE A 105 4.97 12.92 -26.57
C ILE A 105 6.01 12.56 -25.50
N VAL A 106 6.94 13.46 -25.20
CA VAL A 106 7.97 13.23 -24.17
C VAL A 106 7.32 13.01 -22.80
N ALA A 107 6.34 13.84 -22.42
CA ALA A 107 5.61 13.68 -21.17
C ALA A 107 4.88 12.33 -21.09
N ALA A 108 4.24 11.90 -22.18
CA ALA A 108 3.56 10.59 -22.25
C ALA A 108 4.54 9.42 -22.11
N LEU A 109 5.73 9.50 -22.71
CA LEU A 109 6.77 8.47 -22.58
C LEU A 109 7.32 8.40 -21.14
N VAL A 110 7.62 9.55 -20.54
CA VAL A 110 8.09 9.62 -19.14
C VAL A 110 7.03 9.09 -18.18
N LEU A 111 5.76 9.47 -18.36
CA LEU A 111 4.65 8.98 -17.55
C LEU A 111 4.49 7.46 -17.70
N ARG A 112 4.52 6.94 -18.93
CA ARG A 112 4.47 5.49 -19.18
C ARG A 112 5.62 4.74 -18.53
N ALA A 113 6.84 5.27 -18.58
CA ALA A 113 7.99 4.67 -17.92
C ALA A 113 7.84 4.65 -16.39
N LYS A 114 7.36 5.75 -15.79
CA LYS A 114 7.12 5.84 -14.35
C LYS A 114 6.00 4.92 -13.86
N VAL A 115 4.91 4.79 -14.61
CA VAL A 115 3.78 3.91 -14.27
C VAL A 115 4.17 2.44 -14.41
N ARG A 116 4.89 2.06 -15.47
CA ARG A 116 5.35 0.67 -15.68
C ARG A 116 6.43 0.23 -14.69
N GLY A 117 7.12 1.18 -14.05
CA GLY A 117 8.14 0.91 -13.03
C GLY A 117 7.60 0.67 -11.61
N LYS A 118 6.29 0.82 -11.37
CA LYS A 118 5.68 0.56 -10.06
C LYS A 118 4.95 -0.80 -10.05
N PRO A 119 5.49 -1.86 -9.43
CA PRO A 119 4.71 -3.08 -9.19
C PRO A 119 3.59 -2.80 -8.18
N PRO A 120 2.40 -3.41 -8.34
CA PRO A 120 1.33 -3.31 -7.35
C PRO A 120 1.74 -4.08 -6.09
N MET A 121 2.42 -3.40 -5.16
CA MET A 121 2.95 -4.02 -3.94
C MET A 121 1.83 -4.60 -3.06
N LEU A 122 0.61 -4.09 -3.19
CA LEU A 122 -0.55 -4.57 -2.43
C LEU A 122 -1.18 -5.83 -3.02
N ASP A 123 -1.27 -5.97 -4.35
CA ASP A 123 -1.86 -7.19 -4.97
C ASP A 123 -0.93 -8.39 -4.84
N ALA A 124 0.38 -8.18 -4.97
CA ALA A 124 1.36 -9.24 -4.74
C ALA A 124 1.31 -9.72 -3.28
N THR A 125 1.28 -8.79 -2.32
CA THR A 125 1.20 -9.12 -0.88
C THR A 125 -0.16 -9.73 -0.48
N LEU A 126 -1.28 -9.26 -1.06
CA LEU A 126 -2.60 -9.84 -0.85
C LEU A 126 -2.73 -11.25 -1.44
N ALA A 127 -2.11 -11.50 -2.60
CA ALA A 127 -2.06 -12.83 -3.19
C ALA A 127 -1.21 -13.79 -2.33
N GLU A 128 -0.11 -13.31 -1.77
CA GLU A 128 0.72 -14.06 -0.81
C GLU A 128 -0.08 -14.41 0.46
N LEU A 129 -0.79 -13.43 1.04
CA LEU A 129 -1.63 -13.63 2.23
C LEU A 129 -2.79 -14.62 2.00
N LYS A 130 -3.39 -14.58 0.82
CA LYS A 130 -4.47 -15.51 0.44
C LYS A 130 -3.95 -16.94 0.32
N LYS A 131 -2.72 -17.11 -0.16
CA LYS A 131 -2.05 -18.40 -0.28
C LYS A 131 -1.69 -19.00 1.08
N ASP A 132 -1.25 -18.18 2.03
CA ASP A 132 -1.01 -18.62 3.41
C ASP A 132 -2.32 -19.03 4.11
N ARG A 133 -3.42 -18.29 3.87
CA ARG A 133 -4.75 -18.64 4.39
C ARG A 133 -5.27 -19.96 3.83
N GLU A 134 -5.11 -20.20 2.54
CA GLU A 134 -5.51 -21.46 1.92
C GLU A 134 -4.68 -22.65 2.42
N THR A 135 -3.39 -22.44 2.72
CA THR A 135 -2.51 -23.50 3.24
C THR A 135 -2.90 -23.87 4.67
N LEU A 136 -3.30 -22.90 5.50
CA LEU A 136 -3.77 -23.13 6.87
C LEU A 136 -5.17 -23.77 6.94
N LEU A 137 -6.08 -23.39 6.03
CA LEU A 137 -7.43 -23.98 5.97
C LEU A 137 -7.46 -25.40 5.38
N ARG A 138 -6.45 -25.77 4.59
CA ARG A 138 -6.34 -27.09 3.95
C ARG A 138 -5.54 -28.10 4.78
N GLY A 139 -4.97 -27.67 5.91
CA GLY A 139 -4.17 -28.47 6.84
C GLY A 139 -4.94 -29.12 7.99
N HIS A 140 -6.26 -29.29 7.88
CA HIS A 140 -7.10 -30.04 8.81
C HIS A 140 -7.83 -31.17 8.09
#